data_AF-A0A1I3DVE6-F1
#
_entry.id   AF-A0A1I3DVE6-F1
#
_cell.length_a   1.000
_cell.length_b   1.000
_cell.length_c   1.000
_cell.angle_alpha   90.00
_cell.angle_beta   90.00
_cell.angle_gamma   90.00
#
_symmetry.space_group_name_H-M   'P 1'
#
loop_
_entity.id
_entity.type
_entity.pdbx_description
1 polymer ?
#
loop_
_entity_poly.entity_id
_entity_poly.type
_entity_poly.pdbx_seq_one_letter_code
_entity_poly.pdbx_strand_id
1 'polypeptide(L)'
;MFKNSISSLERILYNPLFIVLMTPLTYMLVGTVYALRFTHFHFLPFVSLYIFLLIHQFLKKRVTEVDVLSKDFLTSTWILLGLVSLFLLIYFIFYVSKLVGILLILYSILIHFHFYLKQMELPFLSNVLLSFFKGLILTFASFFIQIPFIPTGLFKWSIPLILINFLVESCEYDPLSIKNYPLSDKISFSTRLLLMLTIGLSYFIVLFGLFSTFQFYLLFFVLTIPALIKVVQAYYLHDHDQNTNLKKRQVHGFAIVYYLVFSLTAFSSLFF
;
A
#
# COMPACT_ATOMS: atom_id res chain seq x y z
N MET A 1 -14.88 15.47 26.44
CA MET A 1 -13.74 14.52 26.49
C MET A 1 -13.55 13.77 25.16
N PHE A 2 -14.59 13.19 24.54
CA PHE A 2 -14.49 12.48 23.26
C PHE A 2 -14.04 13.32 22.06
N LYS A 3 -14.49 14.58 21.95
CA LYS A 3 -14.11 15.48 20.83
C LYS A 3 -12.60 15.75 20.78
N ASN A 4 -11.94 15.88 21.93
CA ASN A 4 -10.50 16.08 22.02
C ASN A 4 -9.73 14.80 21.64
N SER A 5 -10.24 13.62 22.03
CA SER A 5 -9.63 12.33 21.67
C SER A 5 -9.73 12.00 20.18
N ILE A 6 -10.82 12.41 19.52
CA ILE A 6 -10.99 12.21 18.07
C ILE A 6 -10.04 13.15 17.32
N SER A 7 -9.92 14.41 17.75
CA SER A 7 -9.00 15.37 17.13
C SER A 7 -7.51 14.98 17.26
N SER A 8 -7.12 14.33 18.37
CA SER A 8 -5.75 13.85 18.55
C SER A 8 -5.45 12.64 17.68
N LEU A 9 -6.39 11.70 17.57
CA LEU A 9 -6.24 10.48 16.77
C LEU A 9 -6.15 10.82 15.26
N GLU A 10 -6.96 11.77 14.80
CA GLU A 10 -6.86 12.30 13.43
C GLU A 10 -5.51 12.93 13.15
N ARG A 11 -4.97 13.72 14.10
CA ARG A 11 -3.66 14.36 13.95
C ARG A 11 -2.52 13.34 13.84
N ILE A 12 -2.63 12.21 14.53
CA ILE A 12 -1.66 11.10 14.45
C ILE A 12 -1.81 10.38 13.11
N LEU A 13 -3.03 9.99 12.73
CA LEU A 13 -3.29 9.15 11.56
C LEU A 13 -2.94 9.83 10.24
N TYR A 14 -3.06 11.17 10.17
CA TYR A 14 -2.67 11.97 9.02
C TYR A 14 -1.28 12.63 9.15
N ASN A 15 -0.49 12.23 10.16
CA ASN A 15 0.89 12.65 10.27
C ASN A 15 1.72 12.01 9.14
N PRO A 16 2.52 12.78 8.39
CA PRO A 16 3.30 12.25 7.28
C PRO A 16 4.33 11.18 7.72
N LEU A 17 4.94 11.33 8.89
CA LEU A 17 5.87 10.32 9.43
C LEU A 17 5.14 9.03 9.79
N PHE A 18 3.94 9.16 10.40
CA PHE A 18 3.11 8.00 10.71
C PHE A 18 2.72 7.24 9.44
N ILE A 19 2.28 7.94 8.39
CA ILE A 19 1.93 7.33 7.11
C ILE A 19 3.13 6.60 6.50
N VAL A 20 4.31 7.23 6.48
CA VAL A 20 5.53 6.62 5.94
C VAL A 20 5.90 5.34 6.69
N LEU A 21 5.85 5.36 8.02
CA LEU A 21 6.22 4.20 8.85
C LEU A 21 5.17 3.09 8.83
N MET A 22 3.88 3.43 8.81
CA MET A 22 2.78 2.48 8.89
C MET A 22 2.44 1.82 7.56
N THR A 23 2.63 2.51 6.44
CA THR A 23 2.32 1.95 5.10
C THR A 23 2.97 0.58 4.86
N PRO A 24 4.31 0.41 5.00
CA PRO A 24 4.94 -0.89 4.77
C PRO A 24 4.49 -1.95 5.78
N LEU A 25 4.23 -1.54 7.03
CA LEU A 25 3.71 -2.44 8.06
C LEU A 25 2.32 -2.96 7.67
N THR A 26 1.41 -2.09 7.22
CA THR A 26 0.05 -2.49 6.84
C THR A 26 0.01 -3.44 5.65
N TYR A 27 0.91 -3.31 4.68
CA TYR A 27 1.02 -4.26 3.56
C TYR A 27 1.44 -5.66 3.97
N MET A 28 2.22 -5.77 5.05
CA MET A 28 2.67 -7.06 5.57
C MET A 28 1.64 -7.73 6.49
N LEU A 29 0.79 -6.94 7.16
CA LEU A 29 -0.09 -7.45 8.20
C LEU A 29 -1.05 -8.53 7.71
N VAL A 30 -1.68 -8.37 6.55
CA VAL A 30 -2.70 -9.34 6.08
C VAL A 30 -2.09 -10.73 5.84
N GLY A 31 -0.97 -10.80 5.13
CA GLY A 31 -0.28 -12.06 4.85
C GLY A 31 0.27 -12.71 6.12
N THR A 32 0.91 -11.92 6.98
CA THR A 32 1.45 -12.42 8.25
C THR A 32 0.36 -12.90 9.20
N VAL A 33 -0.73 -12.15 9.35
CA VAL A 33 -1.87 -12.55 10.20
C VAL A 33 -2.46 -13.85 9.71
N TYR A 34 -2.65 -14.01 8.39
CA TYR A 34 -3.19 -15.24 7.86
C TYR A 34 -2.27 -16.44 8.11
N ALA A 35 -0.95 -16.23 8.05
CA ALA A 35 0.02 -17.26 8.34
C ALA A 35 -0.02 -17.74 9.80
N LEU A 36 -0.43 -16.89 10.76
CA LEU A 36 -0.56 -17.30 12.16
C LEU A 36 -1.57 -18.45 12.37
N ARG A 37 -2.43 -18.74 11.38
CA ARG A 37 -3.30 -19.91 11.40
C ARG A 37 -2.52 -21.24 11.38
N PHE A 38 -1.37 -21.27 10.72
CA PHE A 38 -0.64 -22.51 10.47
C PHE A 38 0.73 -22.56 11.15
N THR A 39 1.25 -21.44 11.65
CA THR A 39 2.57 -21.38 12.30
C THR A 39 2.65 -20.30 13.38
N HIS A 40 3.76 -20.33 14.13
CA HIS A 40 4.14 -19.26 15.04
C HIS A 40 4.81 -18.10 14.30
N PHE A 41 4.75 -16.92 14.92
CA PHE A 41 5.31 -15.71 14.35
C PHE A 41 6.84 -15.74 14.30
N HIS A 42 7.40 -15.71 13.09
CA HIS A 42 8.82 -15.55 12.84
C HIS A 42 9.18 -14.05 12.80
N PHE A 43 9.63 -13.54 13.94
CA PHE A 43 9.93 -12.11 14.15
C PHE A 43 11.05 -11.59 13.24
N LEU A 44 12.18 -12.30 13.14
CA LEU A 44 13.35 -11.81 12.40
C LEU A 44 13.08 -11.65 10.89
N PRO A 45 12.51 -12.64 10.17
CA PRO A 45 12.12 -12.44 8.77
C PRO A 45 11.11 -11.31 8.58
N PHE A 46 10.17 -11.12 9.52
CA PHE A 46 9.21 -10.05 9.46
C PHE A 46 9.88 -8.66 9.58
N VAL A 47 10.75 -8.46 10.57
CA VAL A 47 11.47 -7.19 10.75
C VAL A 47 12.39 -6.91 9.56
N SER A 48 13.09 -7.92 9.05
CA SER A 48 13.93 -7.79 7.85
C SER A 48 13.11 -7.36 6.62
N LEU A 49 11.90 -7.91 6.44
CA LEU A 49 11.01 -7.54 5.34
C LEU A 49 10.50 -6.10 5.52
N TYR A 50 10.14 -5.71 6.74
CA TYR A 50 9.73 -4.36 7.07
C TYR A 50 10.81 -3.33 6.70
N ILE A 51 12.05 -3.57 7.14
CA ILE A 51 13.19 -2.71 6.82
C ILE A 51 13.40 -2.65 5.30
N PHE A 52 13.34 -3.79 4.61
CA PHE A 52 13.48 -3.84 3.15
C PHE A 52 12.44 -2.96 2.44
N LEU A 53 11.16 -3.05 2.84
CA LEU A 53 10.08 -2.24 2.25
C LEU A 53 10.21 -0.76 2.57
N LEU A 54 10.61 -0.43 3.79
CA LEU A 54 10.84 0.94 4.22
C LEU A 54 11.98 1.59 3.41
N ILE A 55 13.09 0.88 3.18
CA ILE A 55 14.17 1.33 2.29
C ILE A 55 13.64 1.57 0.88
N HIS A 56 12.89 0.62 0.31
CA HIS A 56 12.34 0.74 -1.04
C HIS A 56 11.32 1.88 -1.18
N GLN A 57 10.58 2.20 -0.12
CA GLN A 57 9.68 3.35 -0.11
C GLN A 57 10.46 4.67 -0.19
N PHE A 58 11.57 4.80 0.55
CA PHE A 58 12.45 5.96 0.45
C PHE A 58 13.10 6.06 -0.94
N LEU A 59 13.55 4.93 -1.50
CA LEU A 59 14.09 4.88 -2.86
C LEU A 59 13.04 5.30 -3.91
N LYS A 60 11.81 4.75 -3.85
CA LYS A 60 10.69 5.13 -4.75
C LYS A 60 10.49 6.64 -4.72
N LYS A 61 10.33 7.22 -3.52
CA LYS A 61 10.07 8.65 -3.35
C LYS A 61 11.19 9.51 -3.94
N ARG A 62 12.45 9.13 -3.72
CA ARG A 62 13.59 9.87 -4.26
C ARG A 62 13.67 9.76 -5.78
N VAL A 63 13.47 8.56 -6.34
CA VAL A 63 13.45 8.34 -7.79
C VAL A 63 12.36 9.16 -8.47
N THR A 64 11.20 9.35 -7.82
CA THR A 64 10.12 10.19 -8.36
C THR A 64 10.33 11.70 -8.21
N GLU A 65 11.17 12.16 -7.26
CA GLU A 65 11.41 13.59 -6.99
C GLU A 65 12.58 14.17 -7.78
N VAL A 66 13.53 13.33 -8.21
CA VAL A 66 14.75 13.79 -8.88
C VAL A 66 14.53 13.81 -10.39
N ASP A 67 14.45 15.02 -10.96
CA ASP A 67 14.68 15.23 -12.39
C ASP A 67 16.05 14.61 -12.75
N VAL A 68 16.00 13.64 -13.67
CA VAL A 68 17.08 12.96 -14.39
C VAL A 68 18.50 13.35 -13.94
N LEU A 69 19.19 12.45 -13.22
CA LEU A 69 20.65 12.42 -13.09
C LEU A 69 21.30 13.66 -12.42
N SER A 70 20.70 14.24 -11.37
CA SER A 70 21.48 15.13 -10.49
C SER A 70 22.64 14.33 -9.85
N LYS A 71 23.88 14.85 -9.94
CA LYS A 71 25.10 14.22 -9.37
C LYS A 71 24.98 13.87 -7.86
N ASP A 72 24.01 14.47 -7.16
CA ASP A 72 23.66 14.18 -5.77
C ASP A 72 22.93 12.85 -5.54
N PHE A 73 22.65 12.06 -6.59
CA PHE A 73 22.09 10.71 -6.43
C PHE A 73 23.09 9.77 -5.71
N LEU A 74 24.39 10.03 -5.82
CA LEU A 74 25.47 9.23 -5.25
C LEU A 74 25.95 9.74 -3.87
N THR A 75 25.07 10.34 -3.05
CA THR A 75 25.46 10.61 -1.65
C THR A 75 25.64 9.30 -0.88
N SER A 76 26.63 9.26 0.01
CA SER A 76 27.00 8.08 0.83
C SER A 76 25.80 7.35 1.48
N THR A 77 24.77 8.10 1.92
CA THR A 77 23.56 7.53 2.53
C THR A 77 22.74 6.65 1.59
N TRP A 78 22.63 6.99 0.30
CA TRP A 78 21.85 6.20 -0.67
C TRP A 78 22.57 4.91 -1.06
N ILE A 79 23.91 4.98 -1.16
CA ILE A 79 24.75 3.80 -1.37
C ILE A 79 24.60 2.85 -0.18
N LEU A 80 24.63 3.37 1.04
CA LEU A 80 24.42 2.57 2.25
C LEU A 80 23.04 1.90 2.24
N LEU A 81 21.96 2.63 1.93
CA LEU A 81 20.61 2.06 1.84
C LEU A 81 20.52 0.98 0.75
N GLY A 82 21.15 1.19 -0.40
CA GLY A 82 21.24 0.20 -1.47
C GLY A 82 21.99 -1.07 -1.05
N LEU A 83 23.10 -0.92 -0.35
CA LEU A 83 23.87 -2.06 0.20
C LEU A 83 23.05 -2.83 1.24
N VAL A 84 22.39 -2.15 2.18
CA VAL A 84 21.51 -2.79 3.17
C VAL A 84 20.38 -3.55 2.47
N SER A 85 19.75 -2.95 1.46
CA SER A 85 18.73 -3.61 0.63
C SER A 85 19.27 -4.88 -0.04
N LEU A 86 20.49 -4.84 -0.57
CA LEU A 86 21.14 -5.98 -1.22
C LEU A 86 21.45 -7.09 -0.19
N PHE A 87 21.97 -6.74 0.98
CA PHE A 87 22.19 -7.70 2.08
C PHE A 87 20.89 -8.38 2.52
N LEU A 88 19.80 -7.61 2.64
CA LEU A 88 18.48 -8.17 2.96
C LEU A 88 17.99 -9.13 1.87
N LEU A 89 18.24 -8.80 0.59
CA LEU A 89 17.92 -9.68 -0.53
C LEU A 89 18.68 -11.01 -0.47
N ILE A 90 19.99 -10.95 -0.20
CA ILE A 90 20.83 -12.14 0.02
C ILE A 90 20.27 -12.95 1.20
N TYR A 91 19.94 -12.29 2.31
CA TYR A 91 19.34 -12.94 3.47
C TYR A 91 18.05 -13.69 3.10
N PHE A 92 17.12 -13.05 2.38
CA PHE A 92 15.87 -13.71 1.98
C PHE A 92 16.09 -14.88 1.03
N ILE A 93 16.99 -14.75 0.04
CA ILE A 93 17.27 -15.81 -0.94
C ILE A 93 17.87 -17.06 -0.28
N PHE A 94 18.86 -16.86 0.59
CA PHE A 94 19.66 -17.97 1.12
C PHE A 94 19.14 -18.52 2.46
N TYR A 95 18.52 -17.69 3.30
CA TYR A 95 18.16 -18.07 4.67
C TYR A 95 16.67 -18.13 4.95
N VAL A 96 15.80 -17.57 4.08
CA VAL A 96 14.34 -17.61 4.27
C VAL A 96 13.66 -18.45 3.20
N SER A 97 13.66 -17.98 1.95
CA SER A 97 13.11 -18.70 0.80
C SER A 97 13.56 -18.06 -0.50
N LYS A 98 14.04 -18.90 -1.43
CA LYS A 98 14.36 -18.49 -2.80
C LYS A 98 13.18 -17.80 -3.49
N LEU A 99 11.95 -18.28 -3.24
CA LEU A 99 10.74 -17.69 -3.82
C LEU A 99 10.52 -16.27 -3.31
N VAL A 100 10.65 -16.05 -2.00
CA VAL A 100 10.55 -14.71 -1.40
C VAL A 100 11.63 -13.80 -2.00
N GLY A 101 12.86 -14.29 -2.08
CA GLY A 101 13.95 -13.57 -2.73
C GLY A 101 13.60 -13.12 -4.15
N ILE A 102 13.09 -14.03 -4.99
CA ILE A 102 12.65 -13.71 -6.36
C ILE A 102 11.52 -12.66 -6.36
N LEU A 103 10.52 -12.81 -5.49
CA LEU A 103 9.42 -11.85 -5.36
C LEU A 103 9.93 -10.45 -4.98
N LEU A 104 10.91 -10.37 -4.09
CA LEU A 104 11.54 -9.11 -3.69
C LEU A 104 12.40 -8.51 -4.81
N ILE A 105 13.13 -9.31 -5.58
CA ILE A 105 13.84 -8.84 -6.80
C ILE A 105 12.84 -8.23 -7.78
N LEU A 106 11.74 -8.93 -8.07
CA LEU A 106 10.70 -8.44 -8.98
C LEU A 106 10.10 -7.13 -8.47
N TYR A 107 9.85 -7.02 -7.16
CA TYR A 107 9.39 -5.78 -6.53
C TYR A 107 10.40 -4.63 -6.71
N SER A 108 11.69 -4.87 -6.48
CA SER A 108 12.75 -3.87 -6.68
C SER A 108 12.81 -3.40 -8.13
N ILE A 109 12.77 -4.33 -9.10
CA ILE A 109 12.78 -4.01 -10.54
C ILE A 109 11.57 -3.17 -10.90
N LEU A 110 10.39 -3.52 -10.38
CA LEU A 110 9.16 -2.83 -10.70
C LEU A 110 9.13 -1.37 -10.25
N ILE A 111 9.77 -1.02 -9.12
CA ILE A 111 9.90 0.38 -8.71
C ILE A 111 10.68 1.20 -9.75
N HIS A 112 11.73 0.61 -10.33
CA HIS A 112 12.49 1.26 -11.40
C HIS A 112 11.68 1.32 -12.70
N PHE A 113 10.96 0.24 -13.04
CA PHE A 113 10.11 0.20 -14.22
C PHE A 113 8.92 1.18 -14.15
N HIS A 114 8.37 1.40 -12.95
CA HIS A 114 7.32 2.40 -12.71
C HIS A 114 7.76 3.82 -13.07
N PHE A 115 9.01 4.17 -12.74
CA PHE A 115 9.57 5.45 -13.16
C PHE A 115 9.66 5.55 -14.69
N TYR A 116 10.13 4.50 -15.34
CA TYR A 116 10.24 4.44 -16.80
C TYR A 116 8.86 4.54 -17.50
N LEU A 117 7.86 3.79 -17.03
CA LEU A 117 6.50 3.85 -17.57
C LEU A 117 5.86 5.23 -17.41
N LYS A 118 6.15 5.92 -16.31
CA LYS A 118 5.72 7.32 -16.12
C LYS A 118 6.36 8.27 -17.11
N GLN A 119 7.64 8.07 -17.44
CA GLN A 119 8.33 8.85 -18.48
C GLN A 119 7.77 8.56 -19.88
N MET A 120 7.29 7.34 -20.13
CA MET A 120 6.64 6.95 -21.39
C MET A 120 5.16 7.33 -21.48
N GLU A 121 4.65 8.20 -20.60
CA GLU A 121 3.24 8.64 -20.61
C GLU A 121 2.22 7.51 -20.43
N LEU A 122 2.61 6.41 -19.76
CA LEU A 122 1.74 5.28 -19.43
C LEU A 122 1.44 5.17 -17.92
N PRO A 123 0.91 6.24 -17.27
CA PRO A 123 0.76 6.29 -15.81
C PRO A 123 -0.30 5.31 -15.29
N PHE A 124 -1.36 5.05 -16.07
CA PHE A 124 -2.40 4.10 -15.68
C PHE A 124 -1.84 2.68 -15.58
N LEU A 125 -1.09 2.22 -16.59
CA LEU A 125 -0.44 0.92 -16.57
C LEU A 125 0.55 0.80 -15.40
N SER A 126 1.32 1.87 -15.18
CA SER A 126 2.23 1.98 -14.04
C SER A 126 1.52 1.78 -12.70
N ASN A 127 0.40 2.47 -12.51
CA ASN A 127 -0.40 2.36 -11.28
C ASN A 127 -1.01 0.97 -11.12
N VAL A 128 -1.53 0.35 -12.20
CA VAL A 128 -2.07 -1.02 -12.17
C VAL A 128 -0.99 -2.01 -11.73
N LEU A 129 0.19 -1.97 -12.37
CA LEU A 129 1.29 -2.88 -12.05
C LEU A 129 1.77 -2.72 -10.61
N LEU A 130 1.96 -1.48 -10.15
CA LEU A 130 2.44 -1.23 -8.80
C LEU A 130 1.41 -1.65 -7.74
N SER A 131 0.12 -1.48 -8.04
CA SER A 131 -0.97 -1.88 -7.15
C SER A 131 -1.11 -3.38 -7.07
N PHE A 132 -0.96 -4.07 -8.21
CA PHE A 132 -0.92 -5.53 -8.24
C PHE A 132 0.24 -6.05 -7.40
N PHE A 133 1.44 -5.48 -7.53
CA PHE A 133 2.60 -5.90 -6.76
C PHE A 133 2.47 -5.61 -5.26
N LYS A 134 2.01 -4.42 -4.88
CA LYS A 134 1.79 -4.10 -3.46
C LYS A 134 0.67 -4.93 -2.84
N GLY A 135 -0.42 -5.16 -3.56
CA GLY A 135 -1.59 -5.87 -3.06
C GLY A 135 -1.43 -7.38 -3.05
N LEU A 136 -0.79 -7.94 -4.07
CA LEU A 136 -0.55 -9.38 -4.20
C LEU A 136 0.82 -9.75 -3.63
N ILE A 137 1.90 -9.27 -4.23
CA ILE A 137 3.24 -9.81 -3.99
C ILE A 137 3.72 -9.53 -2.55
N LEU A 138 3.47 -8.36 -1.98
CA LEU A 138 3.84 -8.09 -0.59
C LEU A 138 3.02 -8.90 0.41
N THR A 139 1.73 -9.09 0.14
CA THR A 139 0.86 -9.96 0.94
C THR A 139 1.34 -11.41 0.88
N PHE A 140 1.79 -11.87 -0.30
CA PHE A 140 2.30 -13.21 -0.49
C PHE A 140 3.68 -13.40 0.13
N ALA A 141 4.59 -12.44 -0.05
CA ALA A 141 5.90 -12.46 0.58
C ALA A 141 5.77 -12.49 2.11
N SER A 142 4.92 -11.63 2.68
CA SER A 142 4.68 -11.58 4.13
C SER A 142 4.02 -12.84 4.71
N PHE A 143 3.24 -13.58 3.91
CA PHE A 143 2.79 -14.93 4.25
C PHE A 143 3.94 -15.95 4.15
N PHE A 144 4.68 -15.93 3.04
CA PHE A 144 5.65 -16.97 2.70
C PHE A 144 6.92 -16.95 3.58
N ILE A 145 7.27 -15.77 4.13
CA ILE A 145 8.34 -15.68 5.14
C ILE A 145 7.97 -16.42 6.44
N GLN A 146 6.68 -16.68 6.66
CA GLN A 146 6.19 -17.42 7.83
C GLN A 146 6.01 -18.90 7.49
N ILE A 147 5.50 -19.22 6.28
CA ILE A 147 5.12 -20.58 5.90
C ILE A 147 5.51 -20.86 4.43
N PRO A 148 6.14 -22.00 4.11
CA PRO A 148 6.62 -22.30 2.76
C PRO A 148 5.55 -22.88 1.81
N PHE A 149 4.28 -22.45 1.89
CA PHE A 149 3.24 -22.75 0.89
C PHE A 149 2.33 -21.54 0.67
N ILE A 150 1.43 -21.60 -0.32
CA ILE A 150 0.46 -20.52 -0.58
C ILE A 150 -0.95 -21.12 -0.65
N PRO A 151 -1.82 -20.84 0.33
CA PRO A 151 -3.22 -21.25 0.26
C PRO A 151 -4.01 -20.44 -0.79
N THR A 152 -4.96 -21.09 -1.46
CA THR A 152 -5.82 -20.46 -2.48
C THR A 152 -6.67 -19.31 -1.92
N GLY A 153 -6.98 -19.33 -0.63
CA GLY A 153 -7.69 -18.25 0.06
C GLY A 153 -6.96 -16.91 -0.01
N LEU A 154 -5.62 -16.92 0.05
CA LEU A 154 -4.81 -15.69 0.02
C LEU A 154 -4.94 -14.96 -1.32
N PHE A 155 -5.12 -15.68 -2.43
CA PHE A 155 -5.39 -15.08 -3.74
C PHE A 155 -6.70 -14.29 -3.72
N LYS A 156 -7.79 -14.86 -3.18
CA LYS A 156 -9.08 -14.17 -3.09
C LYS A 156 -8.99 -12.92 -2.21
N TRP A 157 -8.22 -12.98 -1.12
CA TRP A 157 -8.04 -11.87 -0.20
C TRP A 157 -7.20 -10.74 -0.80
N SER A 158 -6.28 -11.05 -1.72
CA SER A 158 -5.45 -10.04 -2.38
C SER A 158 -6.24 -9.11 -3.30
N ILE A 159 -7.37 -9.55 -3.87
CA ILE A 159 -8.17 -8.77 -4.84
C ILE A 159 -8.61 -7.42 -4.25
N PRO A 160 -9.31 -7.36 -3.09
CA PRO A 160 -9.66 -6.08 -2.50
C PRO A 160 -8.43 -5.24 -2.11
N LEU A 161 -7.32 -5.86 -1.71
CA LEU A 161 -6.08 -5.15 -1.38
C LEU A 161 -5.43 -4.49 -2.60
N ILE A 162 -5.48 -5.15 -3.77
CA ILE A 162 -5.02 -4.59 -5.04
C ILE A 162 -5.86 -3.34 -5.40
N LEU A 163 -7.18 -3.40 -5.23
CA LEU A 163 -8.06 -2.26 -5.51
C LEU A 163 -7.78 -1.06 -4.59
N ILE A 164 -7.52 -1.30 -3.30
CA ILE A 164 -7.15 -0.24 -2.36
C ILE A 164 -5.79 0.37 -2.71
N ASN A 165 -4.80 -0.44 -3.11
CA ASN A 165 -3.53 0.09 -3.58
C ASN A 165 -3.67 0.86 -4.89
N PHE A 166 -4.56 0.44 -5.78
CA PHE A 166 -4.85 1.17 -7.01
C PHE A 166 -5.41 2.55 -6.73
N LEU A 167 -6.27 2.68 -5.72
CA LEU A 167 -6.75 3.97 -5.25
C LEU A 167 -5.60 4.84 -4.72
N VAL A 168 -4.68 4.28 -3.92
CA VAL A 168 -3.51 5.02 -3.40
C VAL A 168 -2.60 5.51 -4.52
N GLU A 169 -2.22 4.63 -5.45
CA GLU A 169 -1.31 4.98 -6.56
C GLU A 169 -1.93 5.98 -7.54
N SER A 170 -3.24 5.88 -7.76
CA SER A 170 -3.97 6.85 -8.60
C SER A 170 -4.02 8.24 -7.97
N CYS A 171 -4.01 8.34 -6.65
CA CYS A 171 -3.98 9.61 -5.92
C CYS A 171 -2.56 10.20 -5.79
N GLU A 172 -1.50 9.37 -5.83
CA GLU A 172 -0.11 9.83 -5.85
C GLU A 172 0.25 10.49 -7.20
N TYR A 173 -0.41 10.11 -8.29
CA TYR A 173 -0.16 10.67 -9.61
C TYR A 173 -0.60 12.13 -9.71
N ASP A 174 0.39 13.03 -9.78
CA ASP A 174 0.20 14.44 -10.07
C ASP A 174 0.76 14.70 -11.47
N PRO A 175 -0.07 14.96 -12.50
CA PRO A 175 0.40 15.20 -13.85
C PRO A 175 1.32 16.44 -13.95
N LEU A 176 1.32 17.33 -12.94
CA LEU A 176 2.10 18.56 -12.91
C LEU A 176 3.59 18.36 -12.59
N SER A 177 4.03 17.17 -12.14
CA SER A 177 5.46 16.91 -11.93
C SER A 177 6.22 16.61 -13.23
N ILE A 178 5.51 16.43 -14.35
CA ILE A 178 6.10 16.33 -15.69
C ILE A 178 5.85 17.69 -16.34
N LYS A 179 6.91 18.51 -16.39
CA LYS A 179 6.94 19.96 -16.66
C LYS A 179 6.25 20.49 -17.94
N ASN A 180 5.58 19.66 -18.74
CA ASN A 180 5.14 19.99 -20.10
C ASN A 180 3.67 19.71 -20.44
N TYR A 181 2.76 19.50 -19.47
CA TYR A 181 1.33 19.36 -19.77
C TYR A 181 0.50 20.57 -19.33
N PRO A 182 -0.08 21.36 -20.27
CA PRO A 182 -0.90 22.53 -19.94
C PRO A 182 -2.37 22.15 -19.68
N LEU A 183 -2.62 20.99 -19.06
CA LEU A 183 -3.97 20.52 -18.73
C LEU A 183 -3.89 19.64 -17.49
N SER A 184 -4.36 20.13 -16.34
CA SER A 184 -5.15 19.36 -15.35
C SER A 184 -4.94 19.84 -13.90
N ASP A 185 -5.37 21.07 -13.60
CA ASP A 185 -5.76 21.43 -12.21
C ASP A 185 -7.14 20.88 -11.82
N LYS A 186 -7.86 20.26 -12.76
CA LYS A 186 -9.15 19.60 -12.50
C LYS A 186 -8.95 18.09 -12.47
N ILE A 187 -9.09 17.50 -11.28
CA ILE A 187 -9.46 16.09 -11.13
C ILE A 187 -10.70 15.86 -12.00
N SER A 188 -10.50 15.25 -13.18
CA SER A 188 -11.55 15.07 -14.16
C SER A 188 -12.68 14.23 -13.57
N PHE A 189 -13.91 14.46 -14.00
CA PHE A 189 -15.06 13.64 -13.60
C PHE A 189 -14.78 12.13 -13.72
N SER A 190 -14.02 11.73 -14.74
CA SER A 190 -13.54 10.35 -14.96
C SER A 190 -12.71 9.82 -13.79
N THR A 191 -11.76 10.59 -13.26
CA THR A 191 -10.95 10.16 -12.10
C THR A 191 -11.77 10.02 -10.82
N ARG A 192 -12.78 10.88 -10.58
CA ARG A 192 -13.69 10.73 -9.42
C ARG A 192 -14.56 9.49 -9.55
N LEU A 193 -15.10 9.24 -10.75
CA LEU A 193 -15.89 8.06 -11.04
C LEU A 193 -15.05 6.78 -10.81
N LEU A 194 -13.81 6.77 -11.32
CA LEU A 194 -12.89 5.65 -11.14
C LEU A 194 -12.58 5.37 -9.66
N LEU A 195 -12.36 6.43 -8.86
CA LEU A 195 -12.16 6.31 -7.41
C LEU A 195 -13.39 5.73 -6.70
N MET A 196 -14.59 6.19 -7.04
CA MET A 196 -15.82 5.65 -6.44
C MET A 196 -16.06 4.20 -6.86
N LEU A 197 -15.80 3.86 -8.12
CA LEU A 197 -15.92 2.50 -8.62
C LEU A 197 -14.93 1.57 -7.91
N THR A 198 -13.68 1.99 -7.74
CA THR A 198 -12.66 1.18 -7.02
C THR A 198 -13.03 0.97 -5.55
N ILE A 199 -13.49 2.02 -4.86
CA ILE A 199 -14.03 1.88 -3.50
C ILE A 199 -15.23 0.93 -3.50
N GLY A 200 -16.25 1.18 -4.32
CA GLY A 200 -17.47 0.38 -4.36
C GLY A 200 -17.20 -1.09 -4.65
N LEU A 201 -16.33 -1.37 -5.64
CA LEU A 201 -15.92 -2.73 -5.97
C LEU A 201 -15.14 -3.40 -4.83
N SER A 202 -14.24 -2.68 -4.16
CA SER A 202 -13.50 -3.23 -3.01
C SER A 202 -14.43 -3.67 -1.88
N TYR A 203 -15.43 -2.86 -1.52
CA TYR A 203 -16.41 -3.22 -0.49
C TYR A 203 -17.35 -4.32 -0.98
N PHE A 204 -17.78 -4.29 -2.24
CA PHE A 204 -18.62 -5.33 -2.81
C PHE A 204 -17.93 -6.70 -2.76
N ILE A 205 -16.66 -6.78 -3.16
CA ILE A 205 -15.87 -8.01 -3.12
C ILE A 205 -15.67 -8.49 -1.68
N VAL A 206 -15.42 -7.60 -0.73
CA VAL A 206 -15.29 -7.97 0.68
C VAL A 206 -16.61 -8.48 1.25
N LEU A 207 -17.70 -7.73 1.08
CA LEU A 207 -18.98 -8.01 1.72
C LEU A 207 -19.69 -9.23 1.12
N PHE A 208 -19.61 -9.41 -0.20
CA PHE A 208 -20.28 -10.51 -0.90
C PHE A 208 -19.31 -11.62 -1.30
N GLY A 209 -18.17 -11.26 -1.89
CA GLY A 209 -17.19 -12.23 -2.39
C GLY A 209 -16.45 -13.00 -1.29
N LEU A 210 -16.28 -12.39 -0.10
CA LEU A 210 -15.60 -12.99 1.05
C LEU A 210 -16.55 -13.33 2.20
N PHE A 211 -17.87 -13.22 2.00
CA PHE A 211 -18.88 -13.54 3.03
C PHE A 211 -18.74 -14.96 3.57
N SER A 212 -18.54 -15.94 2.67
CA SER A 212 -18.37 -17.34 3.07
C SER A 212 -17.12 -17.59 3.93
N THR A 213 -16.13 -16.70 3.85
CA THR A 213 -14.86 -16.82 4.58
C THR A 213 -14.90 -16.08 5.91
N PHE A 214 -15.45 -14.86 5.94
CA PHE A 214 -15.40 -13.98 7.10
C PHE A 214 -16.72 -13.85 7.86
N GLN A 215 -17.84 -14.25 7.26
CA GLN A 215 -19.17 -14.27 7.89
C GLN A 215 -19.49 -12.97 8.66
N PHE A 216 -19.77 -13.06 9.96
CA PHE A 216 -20.12 -11.92 10.80
C PHE A 216 -18.94 -10.97 11.08
N TYR A 217 -17.69 -11.41 10.92
CA TYR A 217 -16.51 -10.55 11.13
C TYR A 217 -16.42 -9.43 10.09
N LEU A 218 -17.15 -9.53 8.98
CA LEU A 218 -17.29 -8.44 8.02
C LEU A 218 -17.90 -7.18 8.64
N LEU A 219 -18.59 -7.27 9.77
CA LEU A 219 -19.10 -6.10 10.51
C LEU A 219 -17.97 -5.15 10.96
N PHE A 220 -16.72 -5.62 11.09
CA PHE A 220 -15.60 -4.73 11.38
C PHE A 220 -15.34 -3.71 10.28
N PHE A 221 -15.78 -3.93 9.03
CA PHE A 221 -15.73 -2.93 7.96
C PHE A 221 -16.62 -1.71 8.21
N VAL A 222 -17.49 -1.73 9.23
CA VAL A 222 -18.14 -0.49 9.69
C VAL A 222 -17.11 0.52 10.25
N LEU A 223 -15.99 0.03 10.80
CA LEU A 223 -14.91 0.87 11.34
C LEU A 223 -14.15 1.66 10.25
N THR A 224 -14.21 1.25 8.99
CA THR A 224 -13.56 1.97 7.87
C THR A 224 -14.42 3.14 7.36
N ILE A 225 -15.72 3.19 7.71
CA ILE A 225 -16.67 4.19 7.21
C ILE A 225 -16.25 5.64 7.53
N PRO A 226 -15.80 6.00 8.75
CA PRO A 226 -15.41 7.38 9.04
C PRO A 226 -14.24 7.86 8.17
N ALA A 227 -13.26 6.99 7.90
CA ALA A 227 -12.14 7.30 7.01
C ALA A 227 -12.59 7.39 5.54
N LEU A 228 -13.51 6.50 5.13
CA LEU A 228 -14.10 6.53 3.80
C LEU A 228 -14.85 7.83 3.52
N ILE A 229 -15.69 8.29 4.46
CA ILE A 229 -16.45 9.54 4.33
C ILE A 229 -15.51 10.72 4.09
N LYS A 230 -14.36 10.77 4.78
CA LYS A 230 -13.36 11.83 4.58
C LYS A 230 -12.75 11.82 3.19
N VAL A 231 -12.44 10.65 2.64
CA VAL A 231 -11.93 10.52 1.26
C VAL A 231 -13.00 10.99 0.27
N VAL A 232 -14.25 10.55 0.44
CA VAL A 232 -15.38 10.97 -0.40
C VAL A 232 -15.58 12.48 -0.34
N GLN A 233 -15.57 13.08 0.86
CA GLN A 233 -15.70 14.52 1.05
C GLN A 233 -14.58 15.31 0.36
N ALA A 234 -13.34 14.86 0.49
CA ALA A 234 -12.17 15.55 -0.06
C ALA A 234 -12.11 15.57 -1.59
N TYR A 235 -12.66 14.54 -2.24
CA TYR A 235 -12.68 14.42 -3.69
C TYR A 235 -13.99 14.88 -4.34
N TYR A 236 -15.09 15.02 -3.59
CA TYR A 236 -16.40 15.34 -4.15
C TYR A 236 -17.06 16.61 -3.59
N LEU A 237 -16.92 16.90 -2.29
CA LEU A 237 -17.68 17.97 -1.63
C LEU A 237 -16.88 19.27 -1.46
N HIS A 238 -15.55 19.22 -1.50
CA HIS A 238 -14.69 20.42 -1.41
C HIS A 238 -13.86 20.56 -2.69
N ASP A 239 -14.51 21.12 -3.71
CA ASP A 239 -14.04 21.04 -5.08
C ASP A 239 -12.86 21.98 -5.40
N HIS A 240 -12.55 22.99 -4.57
CA HIS A 240 -11.54 24.00 -4.94
C HIS A 240 -10.50 24.42 -3.88
N ASP A 241 -10.74 24.26 -2.57
CA ASP A 241 -9.85 24.86 -1.54
C ASP A 241 -8.98 23.89 -0.73
N GLN A 242 -9.11 22.57 -0.93
CA GLN A 242 -8.32 21.62 -0.14
C GLN A 242 -6.95 21.32 -0.76
N ASN A 243 -5.91 21.55 0.04
CA ASN A 243 -4.51 21.21 -0.25
C ASN A 243 -4.37 19.76 -0.76
N THR A 244 -3.76 19.59 -1.95
CA THR A 244 -3.53 18.29 -2.60
C THR A 244 -2.81 17.29 -1.69
N ASN A 245 -1.89 17.78 -0.84
CA ASN A 245 -1.18 16.95 0.15
C ASN A 245 -2.13 16.38 1.22
N LEU A 246 -3.17 17.12 1.60
CA LEU A 246 -4.16 16.67 2.57
C LEU A 246 -5.04 15.56 1.97
N LYS A 247 -5.43 15.69 0.70
CA LYS A 247 -6.18 14.64 -0.03
C LYS A 247 -5.38 13.34 -0.11
N LYS A 248 -4.10 13.42 -0.49
CA LYS A 248 -3.17 12.27 -0.49
C LYS A 248 -3.09 11.61 0.88
N ARG A 249 -2.89 12.39 1.94
CA ARG A 249 -2.84 11.88 3.33
C ARG A 249 -4.13 11.18 3.75
N GLN A 250 -5.30 11.71 3.37
CA GLN A 250 -6.59 11.09 3.69
C GLN A 250 -6.76 9.73 3.02
N VAL A 251 -6.33 9.61 1.76
CA VAL A 251 -6.33 8.36 1.01
C VAL A 251 -5.40 7.33 1.64
N HIS A 252 -4.16 7.70 1.98
CA HIS A 252 -3.25 6.80 2.68
C HIS A 252 -3.78 6.40 4.06
N GLY A 253 -4.35 7.35 4.81
CA GLY A 253 -4.97 7.07 6.11
C GLY A 253 -6.14 6.10 5.99
N PHE A 254 -6.99 6.25 4.97
CA PHE A 254 -8.06 5.31 4.66
C PHE A 254 -7.50 3.92 4.32
N ALA A 255 -6.48 3.82 3.47
CA ALA A 255 -5.85 2.55 3.15
C ALA A 255 -5.30 1.88 4.42
N ILE A 256 -4.58 2.60 5.29
CA ILE A 256 -4.06 2.07 6.56
C ILE A 256 -5.20 1.50 7.43
N VAL A 257 -6.28 2.26 7.61
CA VAL A 257 -7.46 1.80 8.39
C VAL A 257 -8.10 0.57 7.73
N TYR A 258 -8.21 0.56 6.40
CA TYR A 258 -8.75 -0.57 5.65
C TYR A 258 -7.91 -1.83 5.86
N TYR A 259 -6.59 -1.75 5.70
CA TYR A 259 -5.68 -2.87 5.92
C TYR A 259 -5.74 -3.38 7.36
N LEU A 260 -5.77 -2.49 8.36
CA LEU A 260 -5.90 -2.87 9.76
C LEU A 260 -7.20 -3.60 10.05
N VAL A 261 -8.32 -3.08 9.55
CA VAL A 261 -9.64 -3.71 9.70
C VAL A 261 -9.70 -5.05 8.96
N PHE A 262 -9.13 -5.14 7.75
CA PHE A 262 -9.02 -6.39 7.01
C PHE A 262 -8.20 -7.42 7.79
N SER A 263 -7.03 -7.03 8.31
CA SER A 263 -6.19 -7.88 9.15
C SER A 263 -6.90 -8.32 10.44
N LEU A 264 -7.65 -7.42 11.10
CA LEU A 264 -8.44 -7.76 12.28
C LEU A 264 -9.55 -8.77 11.95
N THR A 265 -10.21 -8.59 10.81
CA THR A 265 -11.25 -9.49 10.30
C THR A 265 -10.65 -10.87 10.01
N ALA A 266 -9.52 -10.91 9.31
CA ALA A 266 -8.78 -12.13 9.03
C ALA A 266 -8.33 -12.85 10.32
N PHE A 267 -7.76 -12.11 11.27
CA PHE A 267 -7.32 -12.65 12.57
C PHE A 267 -8.49 -13.24 13.36
N SER A 268 -9.62 -12.55 13.41
CA SER A 268 -10.78 -12.99 14.20
C SER A 268 -11.42 -14.25 13.60
N SER A 269 -11.39 -14.38 12.28
CA SER A 269 -11.81 -15.60 11.57
C SER A 269 -10.88 -16.81 11.78
N LEU A 270 -9.75 -16.65 12.48
CA LEU A 270 -8.86 -17.79 12.79
C LEU A 270 -9.32 -18.60 14.01
N PHE A 271 -10.11 -18.00 14.90
CA PHE A 271 -10.49 -18.60 16.18
C PHE A 271 -11.78 -19.42 16.11
N PHE A 272 -12.42 -19.50 14.95
CA PHE A 272 -13.69 -20.17 14.69
C PHE A 272 -13.68 -20.81 13.30
#